data_AF-A0A7Y8KNB7-F1
#
_entry.id   AF-A0A7Y8KNB7-F1
#
_cell.length_a   1.000
_cell.length_b   1.000
_cell.length_c   1.000
_cell.angle_alpha   90.00
_cell.angle_beta   90.00
_cell.angle_gamma   90.00
#
_symmetry.space_group_name_H-M   'P 1'
#
loop_
_entity.id
_entity.type
_entity.pdbx_description
1 polymer ?
#
loop_
_entity_poly.entity_id
_entity_poly.type
_entity_poly.pdbx_seq_one_letter_code
_entity_poly.pdbx_strand_id
1 'polypeptide(L)'
;MPDQKPIIMFDAPEAARLQTVTGWISADGRFFGADENLARYCGATHRRCDVNPDHPIYEVNSSCNECRHDRRQAKFAKMPVKEWAGEPLVIFDGDQYFFGEDSLRDYLIDSDIDLADLQLCICEPNYPSQIDPADHFSDDLPEDGEIRDDQLLAAFELLNEMIRQSEPLSWSEGEYAAQLPQSLIDEIAAARVTP
;
A
#
# COMPACT_ATOMS: atom_id res chain seq x y z
N MET A 1 15.10 -23.66 -48.31
CA MET A 1 14.93 -22.68 -49.39
C MET A 1 14.49 -21.38 -48.73
N PRO A 2 15.20 -20.25 -48.88
CA PRO A 2 14.71 -18.99 -48.31
C PRO A 2 13.47 -18.56 -49.09
N ASP A 3 12.36 -18.31 -48.40
CA ASP A 3 11.11 -17.86 -49.00
C ASP A 3 11.35 -16.59 -49.85
N GLN A 4 10.99 -16.66 -51.12
CA GLN A 4 11.10 -15.53 -52.04
C GLN A 4 10.19 -14.40 -51.55
N LYS A 5 10.76 -13.20 -51.35
CA LYS A 5 9.98 -12.03 -50.96
C LYS A 5 8.97 -11.68 -52.07
N PRO A 6 7.71 -11.38 -51.75
CA PRO A 6 6.73 -10.95 -52.74
C PRO A 6 7.18 -9.65 -53.41
N ILE A 7 7.08 -9.59 -54.74
CA ILE A 7 7.42 -8.40 -55.53
C ILE A 7 6.20 -7.48 -55.55
N ILE A 8 6.29 -6.34 -54.86
CA ILE A 8 5.30 -5.27 -54.91
C ILE A 8 5.87 -4.14 -55.77
N MET A 9 5.21 -3.83 -56.89
CA MET A 9 5.64 -2.80 -57.84
C MET A 9 5.36 -1.39 -57.29
N PHE A 10 6.18 -0.40 -57.63
CA PHE A 10 6.07 0.97 -57.09
C PHE A 10 4.71 1.64 -57.37
N ASP A 11 4.13 1.34 -58.53
CA ASP A 11 2.84 1.83 -59.01
C ASP A 11 1.65 0.98 -58.54
N ALA A 12 1.90 -0.12 -57.84
CA ALA A 12 0.84 -0.98 -57.33
C ALA A 12 0.07 -0.26 -56.19
N PRO A 13 -1.28 -0.35 -56.15
CA PRO A 13 -2.07 0.25 -55.08
C PRO A 13 -1.82 -0.40 -53.71
N GLU A 14 -1.34 -1.65 -53.66
CA GLU A 14 -0.84 -2.26 -52.42
C GLU A 14 0.51 -1.72 -51.94
N ALA A 15 1.25 -0.99 -52.77
CA ALA A 15 2.56 -0.43 -52.41
C ALA A 15 2.44 0.77 -51.46
N ALA A 16 1.41 1.60 -51.64
CA ALA A 16 1.12 2.73 -50.76
C ALA A 16 -0.36 3.10 -50.81
N ARG A 17 -0.97 3.27 -49.63
CA ARG A 17 -2.31 3.84 -49.49
C ARG A 17 -2.25 5.04 -48.55
N LEU A 18 -2.93 6.12 -48.93
CA LEU A 18 -3.18 7.23 -48.01
C LEU A 18 -4.19 6.76 -46.95
N GLN A 19 -3.83 6.85 -45.67
CA GLN A 19 -4.70 6.46 -44.56
C GLN A 19 -4.80 7.59 -43.55
N THR A 20 -6.03 7.96 -43.19
CA THR A 20 -6.30 8.86 -42.07
C THR A 20 -6.46 8.02 -40.80
N VAL A 21 -5.64 8.30 -39.79
CA VAL A 21 -5.75 7.66 -38.47
C VAL A 21 -6.49 8.62 -37.55
N THR A 22 -7.69 8.24 -37.12
CA THR A 22 -8.47 8.99 -36.12
C THR A 22 -8.24 8.40 -34.74
N GLY A 23 -8.11 9.25 -33.74
CA GLY A 23 -8.01 8.81 -32.35
C GLY A 23 -7.85 9.97 -31.39
N TRP A 24 -7.78 9.64 -30.11
CA TRP A 24 -7.70 10.60 -29.04
C TRP A 24 -6.25 11.05 -28.82
N ILE A 25 -6.09 12.36 -28.67
CA ILE A 25 -4.81 12.99 -28.33
C ILE A 25 -4.98 13.62 -26.96
N SER A 26 -4.06 13.31 -26.03
CA SER A 26 -4.02 13.93 -24.70
C SER A 26 -3.56 15.38 -24.78
N ALA A 27 -3.69 16.13 -23.68
CA ALA A 27 -3.25 17.53 -23.61
C ALA A 27 -1.74 17.72 -23.89
N ASP A 28 -0.92 16.71 -23.60
CA ASP A 28 0.52 16.67 -23.86
C ASP A 28 0.90 16.16 -25.27
N GLY A 29 -0.09 15.87 -26.12
CA GLY A 29 0.13 15.53 -27.53
C GLY A 29 0.37 14.05 -27.82
N ARG A 30 0.17 13.15 -26.85
CA ARG A 30 0.30 11.69 -27.04
C ARG A 30 -0.97 11.12 -27.69
N PHE A 31 -0.80 10.19 -28.63
CA PHE A 31 -1.89 9.55 -29.36
C PHE A 31 -2.26 8.20 -28.74
N PHE A 32 -3.56 8.00 -28.45
CA PHE A 32 -4.08 6.82 -27.75
C PHE A 32 -5.02 5.95 -28.60
N GLY A 33 -5.13 6.20 -29.91
CA GLY A 33 -6.05 5.46 -30.77
C GLY A 33 -7.51 5.66 -30.32
N ALA A 34 -8.24 4.56 -30.10
CA ALA A 34 -9.65 4.60 -29.73
C ALA A 34 -9.91 4.85 -28.23
N ASP A 35 -8.87 4.85 -27.38
CA ASP A 35 -9.04 4.93 -25.92
C ASP A 35 -9.15 6.40 -25.43
N GLU A 36 -10.39 6.89 -25.37
CA GLU A 36 -10.69 8.22 -24.84
C GLU A 36 -10.34 8.37 -23.36
N ASN A 37 -10.64 7.33 -22.56
CA ASN A 37 -10.49 7.39 -21.12
C ASN A 37 -9.03 7.52 -20.74
N LEU A 38 -8.16 6.74 -21.38
CA LEU A 38 -6.72 6.82 -21.14
C LEU A 38 -6.13 8.14 -21.63
N ALA A 39 -6.60 8.66 -22.77
CA ALA A 39 -6.17 9.98 -23.27
C ALA A 39 -6.57 11.12 -22.32
N ARG A 40 -7.79 11.08 -21.78
CA ARG A 40 -8.28 12.04 -20.78
C ARG A 40 -7.53 11.89 -19.46
N TYR A 41 -7.28 10.67 -19.01
CA TYR A 41 -6.50 10.40 -17.80
C TYR A 41 -5.08 10.96 -17.93
N CYS A 42 -4.42 10.73 -19.06
CA CYS A 42 -3.08 11.25 -19.35
C CYS A 42 -3.05 12.79 -19.40
N GLY A 43 -4.08 13.41 -19.97
CA GLY A 43 -4.14 14.86 -20.13
C GLY A 43 -4.71 15.63 -18.92
N ALA A 44 -5.36 14.96 -17.99
CA ALA A 44 -5.99 15.60 -16.83
C ALA A 44 -5.00 15.75 -15.68
N THR A 45 -5.18 16.81 -14.89
CA THR A 45 -4.50 16.96 -13.59
C THR A 45 -5.42 16.60 -12.43
N HIS A 46 -6.73 16.82 -12.59
CA HIS A 46 -7.73 16.65 -11.55
C HIS A 46 -9.00 16.00 -12.09
N ARG A 47 -9.79 15.39 -11.21
CA ARG A 47 -11.09 14.79 -11.50
C ARG A 47 -12.09 15.05 -10.37
N ARG A 48 -13.37 14.91 -10.70
CA ARG A 48 -14.46 14.86 -9.71
C ARG A 48 -14.67 13.44 -9.24
N CYS A 49 -15.28 13.29 -8.08
CA CYS A 49 -15.66 11.98 -7.56
C CYS A 49 -16.82 11.39 -8.37
N ASP A 50 -16.71 10.10 -8.69
CA ASP A 50 -17.74 9.38 -9.44
C ASP A 50 -18.94 9.01 -8.56
N VAL A 51 -18.75 8.91 -7.24
CA VAL A 51 -19.78 8.52 -6.26
C VAL A 51 -20.65 9.70 -5.87
N ASN A 52 -20.03 10.83 -5.54
CA ASN A 52 -20.72 12.05 -5.14
C ASN A 52 -20.10 13.29 -5.82
N PRO A 53 -20.82 13.94 -6.75
CA PRO A 53 -20.35 15.13 -7.46
C PRO A 53 -20.04 16.34 -6.55
N ASP A 54 -20.60 16.37 -5.33
CA ASP A 54 -20.39 17.45 -4.37
C ASP A 54 -19.08 17.32 -3.58
N HIS A 55 -18.40 16.17 -3.67
CA HIS A 55 -17.09 16.01 -3.04
C HIS A 55 -16.04 16.93 -3.70
N PRO A 56 -15.02 17.37 -2.95
CA PRO A 56 -13.94 18.16 -3.49
C PRO A 56 -13.27 17.51 -4.71
N ILE A 57 -12.86 18.35 -5.65
CA ILE A 57 -12.01 17.94 -6.77
C ILE A 57 -10.66 17.45 -6.22
N TYR A 58 -10.14 16.37 -6.77
CA TYR A 58 -8.87 15.77 -6.33
C TYR A 58 -7.99 15.42 -7.53
N GLU A 59 -6.71 15.16 -7.27
CA GLU A 59 -5.72 14.83 -8.32
C GLU A 59 -6.10 13.54 -9.06
N VAL A 60 -5.90 13.51 -10.38
CA VAL A 60 -6.38 12.41 -11.23
C VAL A 60 -5.76 11.05 -10.87
N ASN A 61 -4.52 11.07 -10.39
CA ASN A 61 -3.73 9.91 -9.95
C ASN A 61 -3.98 9.54 -8.48
N SER A 62 -4.90 10.23 -7.81
CA SER A 62 -5.29 9.99 -6.42
C SER A 62 -6.72 9.45 -6.33
N SER A 63 -7.23 9.32 -5.11
CA SER A 63 -8.60 8.89 -4.82
C SER A 63 -9.36 9.99 -4.07
N CYS A 64 -10.69 9.96 -4.14
CA CYS A 64 -11.52 10.90 -3.39
C CYS A 64 -11.32 10.69 -1.88
N ASN A 65 -10.85 11.74 -1.18
CA ASN A 65 -10.54 11.68 0.25
C ASN A 65 -11.77 11.36 1.11
N GLU A 66 -12.93 11.94 0.81
CA GLU A 66 -14.18 11.67 1.53
C GLU A 66 -14.58 10.19 1.42
N CYS A 67 -14.61 9.66 0.19
CA CYS A 67 -14.93 8.24 -0.01
C CYS A 67 -13.89 7.31 0.62
N ARG A 68 -12.61 7.72 0.64
CA ARG A 68 -11.57 6.99 1.35
C ARG A 68 -11.86 7.01 2.85
N HIS A 69 -12.15 8.16 3.43
CA HIS A 69 -12.47 8.33 4.85
C HIS A 69 -13.67 7.46 5.24
N ASP A 70 -14.79 7.53 4.52
CA ASP A 70 -15.97 6.71 4.77
C ASP A 70 -15.66 5.21 4.76
N ARG A 71 -14.88 4.76 3.77
CA ARG A 71 -14.45 3.36 3.68
C ARG A 71 -13.56 2.96 4.86
N ARG A 72 -12.70 3.86 5.33
CA ARG A 72 -11.83 3.62 6.47
C ARG A 72 -12.62 3.57 7.77
N GLN A 73 -13.55 4.48 7.98
CA GLN A 73 -14.50 4.45 9.10
C GLN A 73 -15.30 3.14 9.11
N ALA A 74 -15.83 2.73 7.95
CA ALA A 74 -16.54 1.47 7.81
C ALA A 74 -15.66 0.23 8.02
N LYS A 75 -14.34 0.30 7.73
CA LYS A 75 -13.37 -0.75 8.05
C LYS A 75 -13.20 -0.82 9.57
N PHE A 76 -12.86 0.30 10.22
CA PHE A 76 -12.62 0.35 11.66
C PHE A 76 -13.82 -0.13 12.47
N ALA A 77 -15.03 0.34 12.13
CA ALA A 77 -16.26 -0.07 12.81
C ALA A 77 -16.57 -1.59 12.71
N LYS A 78 -15.93 -2.31 11.78
CA LYS A 78 -16.06 -3.76 11.61
C LYS A 78 -14.90 -4.54 12.21
N MET A 79 -13.85 -3.88 12.69
CA MET A 79 -12.70 -4.55 13.27
C MET A 79 -13.11 -5.26 14.57
N PRO A 80 -12.61 -6.48 14.82
CA PRO A 80 -12.77 -7.12 16.11
C PRO A 80 -12.12 -6.27 17.20
N VAL A 81 -12.83 -6.11 18.32
CA VAL A 81 -12.34 -5.34 19.47
C VAL A 81 -11.63 -6.29 20.43
N LYS A 82 -10.46 -5.86 20.93
CA LYS A 82 -9.68 -6.59 21.92
C LYS A 82 -9.27 -5.64 23.05
N GLU A 83 -9.41 -6.11 24.29
CA GLU A 83 -8.91 -5.39 25.47
C GLU A 83 -7.39 -5.25 25.38
N TRP A 84 -6.90 -4.04 25.56
CA TRP A 84 -5.49 -3.73 25.47
C TRP A 84 -4.74 -4.15 26.73
N ALA A 85 -3.63 -4.88 26.55
CA ALA A 85 -2.84 -5.47 27.63
C ALA A 85 -1.38 -5.01 27.63
N GLY A 86 -1.10 -3.86 27.01
CA GLY A 86 0.25 -3.28 26.92
C GLY A 86 1.00 -3.59 25.62
N GLU A 87 0.33 -4.16 24.61
CA GLU A 87 0.90 -4.30 23.27
C GLU A 87 1.16 -2.93 22.62
N PRO A 88 2.07 -2.82 21.63
CA PRO A 88 2.19 -1.58 20.87
C PRO A 88 0.89 -1.21 20.17
N LEU A 89 0.59 0.08 20.11
CA LEU A 89 -0.62 0.64 19.51
C LEU A 89 -0.26 1.58 18.36
N VAL A 90 -1.21 1.79 17.45
CA VAL A 90 -1.13 2.79 16.38
C VAL A 90 -2.48 3.46 16.18
N ILE A 91 -2.48 4.73 15.77
CA ILE A 91 -3.69 5.40 15.30
C ILE A 91 -4.08 4.84 13.93
N PHE A 92 -5.32 4.38 13.80
CA PHE A 92 -5.85 3.75 12.59
C PHE A 92 -5.75 4.66 11.35
N ASP A 93 -5.31 4.11 10.21
CA ASP A 93 -4.99 4.82 8.95
C ASP A 93 -4.00 6.00 9.14
N GLY A 94 -3.22 5.99 10.23
CA GLY A 94 -2.21 6.98 10.59
C GLY A 94 -0.80 6.41 10.70
N ASP A 95 0.13 7.25 11.17
CA ASP A 95 1.56 6.96 11.32
C ASP A 95 2.09 7.16 12.75
N GLN A 96 1.20 7.42 13.70
CA GLN A 96 1.54 7.62 15.11
C GLN A 96 1.47 6.31 15.89
N TYR A 97 2.62 5.84 16.37
CA TYR A 97 2.78 4.61 17.15
C TYR A 97 3.06 4.90 18.63
N PHE A 98 2.61 3.99 19.49
CA PHE A 98 2.82 4.01 20.94
C PHE A 98 3.35 2.66 21.39
N PHE A 99 4.55 2.63 21.97
CA PHE A 99 5.21 1.39 22.41
C PHE A 99 5.05 1.12 23.90
N GLY A 100 4.26 1.95 24.60
CA GLY A 100 3.97 1.80 26.01
C GLY A 100 2.91 2.80 26.49
N GLU A 101 2.38 2.55 27.68
CA GLU A 101 1.30 3.33 28.28
C GLU A 101 1.67 4.79 28.50
N ASP A 102 2.88 5.08 28.99
CA ASP A 102 3.34 6.45 29.20
C ASP A 102 3.31 7.27 27.89
N SER A 103 3.76 6.68 26.78
CA SER A 103 3.77 7.37 25.48
C SER A 103 2.38 7.66 24.94
N LEU A 104 1.43 6.74 25.16
CA LEU A 104 0.03 6.94 24.79
C LEU A 104 -0.60 8.03 25.66
N ARG A 105 -0.37 7.94 26.98
CA ARG A 105 -0.91 8.87 27.96
C ARG A 105 -0.46 10.30 27.68
N ASP A 106 0.84 10.53 27.50
CA ASP A 106 1.39 11.87 27.23
C ASP A 106 0.76 12.46 25.96
N TYR A 107 0.66 11.67 24.90
CA TYR A 107 -0.01 12.08 23.66
C TYR A 107 -1.49 12.40 23.87
N LEU A 108 -2.21 11.59 24.63
CA LEU A 108 -3.62 11.84 24.90
C LEU A 108 -3.81 13.07 25.80
N ILE A 109 -2.96 13.31 26.79
CA ILE A 109 -3.08 14.53 27.62
C ILE A 109 -2.84 15.80 26.79
N ASP A 110 -1.83 15.78 25.93
CA ASP A 110 -1.42 16.96 25.14
C ASP A 110 -2.25 17.18 23.87
N SER A 111 -3.05 16.19 23.45
CA SER A 111 -3.88 16.29 22.25
C SER A 111 -5.30 16.79 22.54
N ASP A 112 -5.83 17.59 21.63
CA ASP A 112 -7.24 18.04 21.63
C ASP A 112 -8.22 16.98 21.10
N ILE A 113 -7.77 15.73 20.92
CA ILE A 113 -8.59 14.65 20.37
C ILE A 113 -9.58 14.17 21.43
N ASP A 114 -10.86 14.06 21.09
CA ASP A 114 -11.84 13.42 21.96
C ASP A 114 -11.51 11.92 22.09
N LEU A 115 -11.51 11.40 23.32
CA LEU A 115 -11.30 9.98 23.57
C LEU A 115 -12.37 9.10 22.89
N ALA A 116 -13.56 9.66 22.61
CA ALA A 116 -14.60 8.99 21.84
C ALA A 116 -14.28 8.86 20.34
N ASP A 117 -13.49 9.79 19.80
CA ASP A 117 -13.07 9.80 18.39
C ASP A 117 -11.74 9.06 18.18
N LEU A 118 -11.11 8.60 19.26
CA LEU A 118 -9.83 7.92 19.22
C LEU A 118 -9.97 6.51 18.62
N GLN A 119 -9.33 6.30 17.47
CA GLN A 119 -9.32 5.02 16.76
C GLN A 119 -7.95 4.37 16.86
N LEU A 120 -7.79 3.49 17.84
CA LEU A 120 -6.54 2.77 18.07
C LEU A 120 -6.63 1.32 17.59
N CYS A 121 -5.53 0.84 17.02
CA CYS A 121 -5.33 -0.54 16.64
C CYS A 121 -4.16 -1.14 17.42
N ILE A 122 -4.30 -2.43 17.76
CA ILE A 122 -3.19 -3.21 18.32
C ILE A 122 -2.26 -3.57 17.18
N CYS A 123 -0.98 -3.26 17.34
CA CYS A 123 0.01 -3.51 16.30
C CYS A 123 0.32 -5.00 16.15
N GLU A 124 0.67 -5.37 14.93
CA GLU A 124 1.24 -6.69 14.60
C GLU A 124 2.74 -6.57 14.36
N PRO A 125 3.55 -7.49 14.92
CA PRO A 125 4.99 -7.48 14.72
C PRO A 125 5.37 -7.94 13.31
N ASN A 126 6.30 -7.20 12.69
CA ASN A 126 6.91 -7.58 11.42
C ASN A 126 8.21 -8.34 11.68
N TYR A 127 8.20 -9.66 11.41
CA TYR A 127 9.39 -10.50 11.52
C TYR A 127 10.15 -10.57 10.18
N PRO A 128 11.48 -10.77 10.21
CA PRO A 128 12.22 -11.03 8.99
C PRO A 128 11.76 -12.35 8.38
N SER A 129 11.61 -12.37 7.05
CA SER A 129 11.32 -13.59 6.32
C SER A 129 12.59 -14.39 6.09
N GLN A 130 12.48 -15.72 6.16
CA GLN A 130 13.56 -16.63 5.79
C GLN A 130 13.89 -16.47 4.30
N ILE A 131 15.15 -16.68 3.96
CA ILE A 131 15.62 -16.59 2.58
C ILE A 131 15.79 -18.00 2.03
N ASP A 132 15.03 -18.32 0.99
CA ASP A 132 15.26 -19.53 0.20
C ASP A 132 16.40 -19.27 -0.78
N PRO A 133 17.52 -20.02 -0.70
CA PRO A 133 18.64 -19.82 -1.61
C PRO A 133 18.26 -20.05 -3.09
N ALA A 134 17.32 -20.96 -3.40
CA ALA A 134 16.91 -21.23 -4.78
C ALA A 134 16.10 -20.06 -5.37
N ASP A 135 15.24 -19.44 -4.57
CA ASP A 135 14.51 -18.23 -4.96
C ASP A 135 15.47 -17.04 -5.11
N HIS A 136 16.40 -16.89 -4.16
CA HIS A 136 17.36 -15.78 -4.13
C HIS A 136 18.30 -15.76 -5.34
N PHE A 137 18.73 -16.92 -5.83
CA PHE A 137 19.65 -17.06 -6.97
C PHE A 137 18.96 -17.48 -8.27
N SER A 138 17.64 -17.38 -8.35
CA SER A 138 16.85 -17.84 -9.51
C SER A 138 17.30 -17.25 -10.84
N ASP A 139 17.74 -15.98 -10.87
CA ASP A 139 18.26 -15.32 -12.08
C ASP A 139 19.68 -15.77 -12.48
N ASP A 140 20.46 -16.32 -11.54
CA ASP A 140 21.85 -16.76 -11.74
C ASP A 140 21.95 -18.26 -12.05
N LEU A 141 20.92 -19.03 -11.70
CA LEU A 141 20.84 -20.46 -11.96
C LEU A 141 20.42 -20.72 -13.43
N PRO A 142 20.96 -21.76 -14.08
CA PRO A 142 20.42 -22.20 -15.37
C PRO A 142 18.95 -22.65 -15.21
N GLU A 143 18.21 -22.73 -16.32
CA GLU A 143 16.87 -23.33 -16.32
C GLU A 143 16.97 -24.75 -15.75
N ASP A 144 16.20 -25.02 -14.68
CA ASP A 144 16.26 -26.23 -13.84
C ASP A 144 17.58 -26.46 -13.06
N GLY A 145 18.35 -25.39 -12.82
CA GLY A 145 19.57 -25.42 -12.03
C GLY A 145 19.32 -25.60 -10.53
N GLU A 146 20.16 -26.39 -9.87
CA GLU A 146 20.16 -26.56 -8.41
C GLU A 146 21.47 -26.04 -7.80
N ILE A 147 21.38 -25.53 -6.58
CA ILE A 147 22.55 -25.13 -5.78
C ILE A 147 23.19 -26.39 -5.21
N ARG A 148 24.44 -26.65 -5.59
CA ARG A 148 25.18 -27.88 -5.20
C ARG A 148 26.27 -27.65 -4.15
N ASP A 149 26.45 -26.40 -3.71
CA ASP A 149 27.45 -26.05 -2.70
C ASP A 149 26.86 -26.21 -1.30
N ASP A 150 27.25 -27.30 -0.62
CA ASP A 150 26.79 -27.62 0.73
C ASP A 150 27.19 -26.56 1.76
N GLN A 151 28.32 -25.85 1.57
CA GLN A 151 28.73 -24.78 2.50
C GLN A 151 27.84 -23.56 2.34
N LEU A 152 27.47 -23.23 1.10
CA LEU A 152 26.52 -22.16 0.82
C LEU A 152 25.14 -22.47 1.39
N LEU A 153 24.63 -23.68 1.16
CA LEU A 153 23.34 -24.12 1.73
C LEU A 153 23.37 -24.08 3.28
N ALA A 154 24.46 -24.54 3.89
CA ALA A 154 24.63 -24.48 5.34
C ALA A 154 24.68 -23.04 5.87
N ALA A 155 25.25 -22.09 5.12
CA ALA A 155 25.27 -20.69 5.50
C ALA A 155 23.87 -20.05 5.47
N PHE A 156 23.04 -20.38 4.47
CA PHE A 156 21.64 -19.96 4.42
C PHE A 156 20.83 -20.55 5.57
N GLU A 157 21.03 -21.83 5.89
CA GLU A 157 20.34 -22.45 7.03
C GLU A 157 20.73 -21.79 8.36
N LEU A 158 22.02 -21.48 8.55
CA LEU A 158 22.48 -20.76 9.73
C LEU A 158 21.85 -19.37 9.83
N LEU A 159 21.79 -18.62 8.72
CA LEU A 159 21.13 -17.32 8.68
C LEU A 159 19.63 -17.44 8.99
N ASN A 160 18.94 -18.41 8.38
CA ASN A 160 17.53 -18.67 8.62
C ASN A 160 17.25 -19.06 10.07
N GLU A 161 18.17 -19.77 10.73
CA GLU A 161 18.08 -20.03 12.17
C GLU A 161 18.17 -18.74 12.99
N MET A 162 19.09 -17.83 12.65
CA MET A 162 19.18 -16.52 13.32
C MET A 162 17.94 -15.66 13.06
N ILE A 163 17.37 -15.71 11.85
CA ILE A 163 16.13 -15.02 11.48
C ILE A 163 14.96 -15.53 12.33
N ARG A 164 14.84 -16.85 12.54
CA ARG A 164 13.78 -17.45 13.38
C ARG A 164 13.86 -17.02 14.84
N GLN A 165 15.07 -16.73 15.34
CA GLN A 165 15.31 -16.29 16.71
C GLN A 165 15.26 -14.76 16.87
N SER A 166 15.10 -14.02 15.78
CA SER A 166 15.10 -12.56 15.79
C SER A 166 13.84 -11.99 16.46
N GLU A 167 14.01 -10.89 17.17
CA GLU A 167 12.90 -10.06 17.62
C GLU A 167 12.21 -9.37 16.43
N PRO A 168 10.99 -8.84 16.58
CA PRO A 168 10.34 -8.05 15.53
C PRO A 168 11.23 -6.92 15.03
N LEU A 169 11.34 -6.75 13.71
CA LEU A 169 12.10 -5.65 13.10
C LEU A 169 11.35 -4.33 13.13
N SER A 170 10.02 -4.40 13.06
CA SER A 170 9.12 -3.25 13.12
C SER A 170 7.70 -3.70 13.47
N TRP A 171 6.76 -2.77 13.49
CA TRP A 171 5.36 -3.01 13.83
C TRP A 171 4.46 -2.36 12.78
N SER A 172 3.33 -3.00 12.48
CA SER A 172 2.31 -2.53 11.53
C SER A 172 0.94 -2.39 12.22
N GLU A 173 0.02 -1.62 11.63
CA GLU A 173 -1.40 -1.64 12.00
C GLU A 173 -1.94 -3.08 11.91
N GLY A 174 -2.36 -3.65 13.04
CA GLY A 174 -2.94 -4.98 13.10
C GLY A 174 -4.45 -4.99 12.89
N GLU A 175 -5.04 -6.19 12.99
CA GLU A 175 -6.46 -6.40 12.68
C GLU A 175 -7.44 -6.08 13.83
N TYR A 176 -6.93 -5.83 15.04
CA TYR A 176 -7.77 -5.60 16.22
C TYR A 176 -7.85 -4.11 16.59
N ALA A 177 -9.07 -3.63 16.80
CA ALA A 177 -9.30 -2.34 17.46
C ALA A 177 -9.03 -2.48 18.96
N ALA A 178 -8.27 -1.54 19.51
CA ALA A 178 -7.89 -1.54 20.92
C ALA A 178 -9.00 -0.94 21.78
N GLN A 179 -9.39 -1.67 22.82
CA GLN A 179 -10.22 -1.15 23.91
C GLN A 179 -9.32 -0.80 25.09
N LEU A 180 -9.22 0.49 25.40
CA LEU A 180 -8.44 0.97 26.55
C LEU A 180 -9.15 0.62 27.87
N PRO A 181 -8.39 0.31 28.94
CA PRO A 181 -8.96 0.08 30.25
C PRO A 181 -9.57 1.37 30.81
N GLN A 182 -10.72 1.25 31.48
CA GLN A 182 -11.44 2.42 32.02
C GLN A 182 -10.59 3.24 32.99
N SER A 183 -9.71 2.59 33.75
CA SER A 183 -8.79 3.27 34.68
C SER A 183 -7.87 4.28 33.98
N LEU A 184 -7.37 3.94 32.78
CA LEU A 184 -6.51 4.83 32.00
C LEU A 184 -7.32 5.98 31.41
N ILE A 185 -8.53 5.70 30.91
CA ILE A 185 -9.45 6.72 30.38
C ILE A 185 -9.76 7.76 31.47
N ASP A 186 -10.11 7.30 32.67
CA ASP A 186 -10.45 8.17 33.81
C ASP A 186 -9.23 9.01 34.26
N GLU A 187 -8.03 8.42 34.23
CA GLU A 187 -6.79 9.12 34.56
C GLU A 187 -6.49 10.23 33.55
N ILE A 188 -6.58 9.95 32.26
CA ILE A 188 -6.34 10.94 31.19
C ILE A 188 -7.37 12.08 31.30
N ALA A 189 -8.65 11.75 31.53
CA ALA A 189 -9.71 12.73 31.69
C ALA A 189 -9.44 13.66 32.89
N ALA A 190 -8.97 13.12 34.02
CA ALA A 190 -8.60 13.92 35.18
C ALA A 190 -7.38 14.82 34.94
N ALA A 191 -6.38 14.31 34.21
CA ALA A 191 -5.17 15.06 33.87
C ALA A 191 -5.47 16.25 32.93
N ARG A 192 -6.32 16.08 31.92
CA ARG A 192 -6.72 17.17 31.00
C ARG A 192 -7.48 18.34 31.67
N VAL A 193 -8.14 18.08 32.80
CA VAL A 193 -8.90 19.10 33.56
C VAL A 193 -8.02 19.86 34.55
N THR A 194 -6.85 19.32 34.89
CA THR A 194 -5.94 19.93 35.86
C THR A 194 -4.93 20.82 35.12
N PRO A 195 -4.90 22.15 35.39
CA PRO A 195 -4.08 23.11 34.65
C PRO A 195 -2.58 23.04 34.97
#